data_AF-A0A437UQ76-F1
#
_entry.id   AF-A0A437UQ76-F1
#
_cell.length_a   1.000
_cell.length_b   1.000
_cell.length_c   1.000
_cell.angle_alpha   90.00
_cell.angle_beta   90.00
_cell.angle_gamma   90.00
#
_symmetry.space_group_name_H-M   'P 1'
#
loop_
_entity.id
_entity.type
_entity.pdbx_description
1 polymer ?
#
loop_
_entity_poly.entity_id
_entity_poly.type
_entity_poly.pdbx_seq_one_letter_code
_entity_poly.pdbx_strand_id
1 'polypeptide(L)'
;MSISKTKSGSYRVRKKYPKDIVSILKLSSASYDKIFSTRKEAKQAEVDFEIKVASVRENKEKIFNKSLGDLLFKDFFESEYWSDYKDGLTSSHPTAPTPATIRNTEDIFRLHLLPMFGKYSLDYLNEHKQFVVKQMNKKAKEYANFKSVRSYFIQVMDLAEEYDYIDYNRLTKPLRKIKSSKKNQLKKLKKEEEKYLCERELLLWFDAVEKDYVDGLLNIQEYTLFWTTFFLSDRKSESYALQWKHVDLNENRIYLSQALDRYANVKATKGNKKSVMMIPAPLKRILLDWKKYQKKELFQFGIKQKGDQFLFTYTNRKGEINQRLHTDYLNRRMQVIQNRHPELTNCTPHKLRHTSATLAKMKGMSLEKISEGLTHSEIATTKIYVNDNSVIELTPASFAYDEIMSTAAK
;
A
#
# COMPACT_ATOMS: atom_id res chain seq x y z
N MET A 1 45.36 -50.07 -7.87
CA MET A 1 44.92 -50.76 -6.65
C MET A 1 44.96 -49.79 -5.49
N SER A 2 43.87 -49.67 -4.74
CA SER A 2 43.68 -48.77 -3.59
C SER A 2 44.42 -49.22 -2.32
N ILE A 3 44.74 -50.51 -2.22
CA ILE A 3 45.47 -51.11 -1.08
C ILE A 3 46.92 -51.40 -1.48
N SER A 4 47.86 -50.97 -0.65
CA SER A 4 49.31 -51.20 -0.84
C SER A 4 49.93 -51.79 0.43
N LYS A 5 50.87 -52.73 0.29
CA LYS A 5 51.61 -53.29 1.44
C LYS A 5 52.80 -52.40 1.76
N THR A 6 52.96 -52.04 3.03
CA THR A 6 54.06 -51.20 3.53
C THR A 6 55.30 -52.04 3.84
N LYS A 7 56.47 -51.40 3.92
CA LYS A 7 57.74 -52.07 4.24
C LYS A 7 57.73 -52.73 5.63
N SER A 8 56.88 -52.28 6.55
CA SER A 8 56.69 -52.83 7.89
C SER A 8 55.67 -53.99 7.97
N GLY A 9 55.13 -54.44 6.83
CA GLY A 9 54.18 -55.55 6.78
C GLY A 9 52.69 -55.16 6.87
N SER A 10 52.37 -53.92 7.25
CA SER A 10 51.00 -53.38 7.33
C SER A 10 50.41 -53.03 5.94
N TYR A 11 49.09 -52.80 5.85
CA TYR A 11 48.37 -52.51 4.61
C TYR A 11 47.77 -51.10 4.62
N ARG A 12 48.09 -50.27 3.61
CA ARG A 12 47.63 -48.87 3.49
C ARG A 12 46.57 -48.74 2.41
N VAL A 13 45.44 -48.10 2.74
CA VAL A 13 44.33 -47.79 1.83
C VAL A 13 44.38 -46.31 1.48
N ARG A 14 44.51 -45.97 0.19
CA ARG A 14 44.42 -44.59 -0.31
C ARG A 14 43.28 -44.45 -1.31
N LYS A 15 42.34 -43.55 -1.01
CA LYS A 15 41.24 -43.14 -1.89
C LYS A 15 41.03 -41.63 -1.81
N LYS A 16 40.26 -41.08 -2.76
CA LYS A 16 39.93 -39.65 -2.81
C LYS A 16 38.42 -39.49 -2.80
N TYR A 17 37.91 -38.66 -1.90
CA TYR A 17 36.51 -38.26 -1.91
C TYR A 17 36.22 -37.40 -3.16
N PRO A 18 35.12 -37.66 -3.87
CA PRO A 18 34.61 -36.77 -4.93
C PRO A 18 34.37 -35.34 -4.42
N LYS A 19 34.52 -34.32 -5.27
CA LYS A 19 34.43 -32.89 -4.88
C LYS A 19 33.09 -32.54 -4.22
N ASP A 20 32.00 -33.08 -4.74
CA ASP A 20 30.64 -32.98 -4.21
C ASP A 20 30.54 -33.48 -2.76
N ILE A 21 31.19 -34.62 -2.46
CA ILE A 21 31.16 -35.23 -1.13
C ILE A 21 32.03 -34.48 -0.13
N VAL A 22 33.17 -33.93 -0.59
CA VAL A 22 34.04 -33.08 0.25
C VAL A 22 33.29 -31.85 0.76
N SER A 23 32.52 -31.19 -0.11
CA SER A 23 31.67 -30.05 0.26
C SER A 23 30.56 -30.45 1.23
N ILE A 24 29.87 -31.58 0.99
CA ILE A 24 28.76 -32.07 1.83
C ILE A 24 29.25 -32.45 3.24
N LEU A 25 30.36 -33.18 3.33
CA LEU A 25 30.92 -33.64 4.60
C LEU A 25 31.81 -32.59 5.28
N LYS A 26 31.96 -31.39 4.70
CA LYS A 26 32.85 -30.31 5.18
C LYS A 26 34.26 -30.80 5.50
N LEU A 27 34.82 -31.67 4.65
CA LEU A 27 36.14 -32.25 4.88
C LEU A 27 37.23 -31.23 4.55
N SER A 28 38.22 -31.09 5.43
CA SER A 28 39.40 -30.24 5.21
C SER A 28 40.34 -30.78 4.11
N SER A 29 40.24 -32.07 3.79
CA SER A 29 40.98 -32.71 2.71
C SER A 29 40.12 -33.71 1.95
N ALA A 30 40.35 -33.78 0.63
CA ALA A 30 39.73 -34.78 -0.24
C ALA A 30 40.38 -36.17 -0.12
N SER A 31 41.49 -36.33 0.60
CA SER A 31 42.19 -37.61 0.70
C SER A 31 41.70 -38.48 1.86
N TYR A 32 41.47 -39.75 1.57
CA TYR A 32 41.30 -40.81 2.57
C TYR A 32 42.56 -41.67 2.57
N ASP A 33 43.27 -41.69 3.70
CA ASP A 33 44.51 -42.45 3.85
C ASP A 33 44.56 -43.09 5.24
N LYS A 34 44.50 -44.43 5.30
CA LYS A 34 44.54 -45.21 6.55
C LYS A 34 45.41 -46.46 6.42
N ILE A 35 46.02 -46.88 7.52
CA ILE A 35 46.89 -48.06 7.60
C ILE A 35 46.25 -49.09 8.54
N PHE A 36 46.28 -50.36 8.16
CA PHE A 36 45.67 -51.48 8.87
C PHE A 36 46.68 -52.61 9.06
N SER A 37 46.46 -53.41 10.11
CA SER A 37 47.36 -54.50 10.49
C SER A 37 47.22 -55.70 9.54
N THR A 38 46.01 -55.97 9.06
CA THR A 38 45.72 -57.09 8.16
C THR A 38 45.14 -56.65 6.81
N ARG A 39 45.31 -57.49 5.79
CA ARG A 39 44.73 -57.26 4.46
C ARG A 39 43.19 -57.28 4.50
N LYS A 40 42.60 -58.05 5.43
CA LYS A 40 41.16 -58.18 5.60
C LYS A 40 40.55 -56.87 6.11
N GLU A 41 41.17 -56.24 7.12
CA GLU A 41 40.78 -54.92 7.62
C GLU A 41 40.90 -53.83 6.54
N ALA A 42 41.99 -53.83 5.77
CA ALA A 42 42.18 -52.88 4.68
C ALA A 42 41.09 -53.01 3.59
N LYS A 43 40.66 -54.24 3.27
CA LYS A 43 39.54 -54.48 2.35
C LYS A 43 38.21 -54.02 2.94
N GLN A 44 37.96 -54.26 4.22
CA GLN A 44 36.72 -53.80 4.86
C GLN A 44 36.64 -52.27 4.86
N ALA A 45 37.72 -51.59 5.23
CA ALA A 45 37.79 -50.13 5.21
C ALA A 45 37.61 -49.53 3.80
N GLU A 46 38.03 -50.26 2.76
CA GLU A 46 37.77 -49.89 1.38
C GLU A 46 36.28 -49.98 1.01
N VAL A 47 35.61 -51.04 1.43
CA VAL A 47 34.17 -51.24 1.22
C VAL A 47 33.36 -50.21 2.02
N ASP A 48 33.72 -49.97 3.28
CA ASP A 48 33.07 -48.98 4.14
C ASP A 48 33.21 -47.55 3.56
N PHE A 49 34.34 -47.24 2.92
CA PHE A 49 34.53 -45.98 2.21
C PHE A 49 33.52 -45.82 1.06
N GLU A 50 33.34 -46.85 0.23
CA GLU A 50 32.38 -46.81 -0.90
C GLU A 50 30.93 -46.74 -0.41
N ILE A 51 30.57 -47.51 0.62
CA ILE A 51 29.24 -47.45 1.25
C ILE A 51 28.97 -46.05 1.82
N LYS A 52 29.97 -45.44 2.46
CA LYS A 52 29.83 -44.07 2.99
C LYS A 52 29.63 -43.05 1.87
N VAL A 53 30.38 -43.16 0.76
CA VAL A 53 30.19 -42.27 -0.40
C VAL A 53 28.80 -42.46 -1.02
N ALA A 54 28.34 -43.70 -1.18
CA ALA A 54 27.03 -44.02 -1.75
C ALA A 54 25.87 -43.54 -0.86
N SER A 55 25.92 -43.80 0.46
CA SER A 55 24.88 -43.38 1.41
C SER A 55 24.73 -41.86 1.52
N VAL A 56 25.83 -41.10 1.40
CA VAL A 56 25.78 -39.63 1.38
C VAL A 56 25.10 -39.11 0.10
N ARG A 57 25.33 -39.76 -1.04
CA ARG A 57 24.62 -39.42 -2.30
C ARG A 57 23.15 -39.75 -2.22
N GLU A 58 22.81 -40.93 -1.72
CA GLU A 58 21.43 -41.36 -1.57
C GLU A 58 20.65 -40.49 -0.56
N ASN A 59 21.29 -40.02 0.51
CA ASN A 59 20.68 -39.06 1.44
C ASN A 59 20.51 -37.66 0.81
N LYS A 60 21.45 -37.20 -0.02
CA LYS A 60 21.27 -35.95 -0.78
C LYS A 60 20.07 -36.06 -1.73
N GLU A 61 19.94 -37.19 -2.43
CA GLU A 61 18.80 -37.46 -3.30
C GLU A 61 17.49 -37.62 -2.50
N LYS A 62 17.50 -38.21 -1.30
CA LYS A 62 16.31 -38.29 -0.42
C LYS A 62 15.91 -36.95 0.21
N ILE A 63 16.86 -36.06 0.48
CA ILE A 63 16.59 -34.70 0.99
C ILE A 63 16.03 -33.81 -0.13
N PHE A 64 16.50 -33.99 -1.38
CA PHE A 64 15.93 -33.30 -2.55
C PHE A 64 14.59 -33.91 -3.03
N ASN A 65 14.40 -35.23 -2.90
CA ASN A 65 13.20 -35.93 -3.40
C ASN A 65 12.08 -36.10 -2.36
N LYS A 66 12.12 -35.37 -1.24
CA LYS A 66 10.96 -35.20 -0.33
C LYS A 66 10.41 -33.78 -0.40
N SER A 67 10.29 -33.30 -1.63
CA SER A 67 9.36 -32.32 -2.18
C SER A 67 8.77 -31.23 -1.28
N LEU A 68 9.60 -30.24 -0.93
CA LEU A 68 9.09 -28.94 -0.48
C LEU A 68 8.40 -28.19 -1.63
N GLY A 69 8.82 -28.41 -2.89
CA GLY A 69 8.27 -27.74 -4.07
C GLY A 69 6.92 -28.27 -4.57
N ASP A 70 6.49 -29.48 -4.20
CA ASP A 70 5.11 -29.96 -4.43
C ASP A 70 4.08 -29.29 -3.51
N LEU A 71 4.52 -28.54 -2.50
CA LEU A 71 3.61 -27.80 -1.64
C LEU A 71 2.75 -26.87 -2.49
N LEU A 72 1.43 -26.92 -2.26
CA LEU A 72 0.50 -26.06 -2.98
C LEU A 72 0.76 -24.60 -2.64
N PHE A 73 0.56 -23.71 -3.62
CA PHE A 73 0.65 -22.26 -3.40
C PHE A 73 -0.25 -21.80 -2.24
N LYS A 74 -1.42 -22.42 -2.09
CA LYS A 74 -2.32 -22.16 -0.95
C LYS A 74 -1.70 -22.57 0.37
N ASP A 75 -1.12 -23.76 0.43
CA ASP A 75 -0.59 -24.32 1.67
C ASP A 75 0.64 -23.52 2.13
N PHE A 76 1.54 -23.16 1.21
CA PHE A 76 2.66 -22.25 1.51
C PHE A 76 2.19 -20.86 1.96
N PHE A 77 1.10 -20.34 1.38
CA PHE A 77 0.50 -19.09 1.82
C PHE A 77 0.02 -19.18 3.28
N GLU A 78 -0.66 -20.27 3.63
CA GLU A 78 -1.28 -20.46 4.94
C GLU A 78 -0.26 -20.82 6.03
N SER A 79 0.75 -21.65 5.72
CA SER A 79 1.74 -22.14 6.69
C SER A 79 2.87 -21.16 6.94
N GLU A 80 3.46 -20.57 5.89
CA GLU A 80 4.66 -19.73 6.00
C GLU A 80 4.30 -18.26 5.79
N TYR A 81 3.96 -17.90 4.54
CA TYR A 81 3.97 -16.53 4.05
C TYR A 81 3.06 -15.59 4.85
N TRP A 82 1.87 -16.03 5.26
CA TRP A 82 0.90 -15.13 5.87
C TRP A 82 1.30 -14.64 7.25
N SER A 83 2.05 -15.45 8.01
CA SER A 83 2.59 -15.06 9.31
C SER A 83 3.68 -14.01 9.13
N ASP A 84 4.69 -14.32 8.31
CA ASP A 84 5.81 -13.43 7.96
C ASP A 84 5.36 -12.10 7.36
N TYR A 85 4.31 -12.11 6.53
CA TYR A 85 3.78 -10.90 5.93
C TYR A 85 3.24 -9.94 7.00
N LYS A 86 2.54 -10.46 8.02
CA LYS A 86 2.00 -9.64 9.12
C LYS A 86 3.11 -9.09 9.99
N ASP A 87 4.18 -9.86 10.17
CA ASP A 87 5.34 -9.46 10.96
C ASP A 87 6.29 -8.53 10.18
N GLY A 88 6.04 -8.35 8.88
CA GLY A 88 6.80 -7.45 8.01
C GLY A 88 8.08 -8.07 7.44
N LEU A 89 8.25 -9.38 7.58
CA LEU A 89 9.46 -10.12 7.18
C LEU A 89 9.55 -10.35 5.67
N THR A 90 8.45 -10.23 4.93
CA THR A 90 8.42 -10.51 3.49
C THR A 90 8.86 -9.32 2.61
N SER A 91 9.25 -8.19 3.19
CA SER A 91 9.63 -6.99 2.42
C SER A 91 10.72 -6.19 3.11
N SER A 92 11.44 -5.37 2.34
CA SER A 92 12.44 -4.44 2.86
C SER A 92 11.87 -3.20 3.56
N HIS A 93 10.55 -3.14 3.78
CA HIS A 93 9.97 -2.03 4.52
C HIS A 93 10.32 -2.11 6.01
N PRO A 94 10.72 -0.99 6.65
CA PRO A 94 11.22 -1.00 8.02
C PRO A 94 10.14 -1.23 9.09
N THR A 95 8.87 -1.30 8.69
CA THR A 95 7.73 -1.38 9.61
C THR A 95 6.72 -2.41 9.12
N ALA A 96 6.17 -3.17 10.05
CA ALA A 96 5.09 -4.10 9.79
C ALA A 96 3.87 -3.42 9.14
N PRO A 97 3.10 -4.13 8.28
CA PRO A 97 1.92 -3.56 7.64
C PRO A 97 0.82 -3.17 8.65
N THR A 98 0.11 -2.08 8.36
CA THR A 98 -1.04 -1.68 9.20
C THR A 98 -2.18 -2.70 9.13
N PRO A 99 -3.09 -2.77 10.13
CA PRO A 99 -4.25 -3.68 10.11
C PRO A 99 -5.18 -3.50 8.89
N ALA A 100 -5.24 -2.29 8.33
CA ALA A 100 -5.98 -2.03 7.10
C ALA A 100 -5.26 -2.60 5.86
N THR A 101 -3.92 -2.50 5.85
CA THR A 101 -3.09 -3.10 4.79
C THR A 101 -3.21 -4.62 4.82
N ILE A 102 -3.09 -5.24 6.00
CA ILE A 102 -3.24 -6.69 6.18
C ILE A 102 -4.57 -7.16 5.58
N ARG A 103 -5.70 -6.56 5.98
CA ARG A 103 -7.01 -6.95 5.44
C ARG A 103 -7.15 -6.73 3.94
N ASN A 104 -6.64 -5.63 3.40
CA ASN A 104 -6.68 -5.40 1.96
C ASN A 104 -5.81 -6.43 1.20
N THR A 105 -4.68 -6.83 1.77
CA THR A 105 -3.82 -7.90 1.22
C THR A 105 -4.56 -9.24 1.27
N GLU A 106 -5.16 -9.59 2.41
CA GLU A 106 -5.96 -10.80 2.60
C GLU A 106 -7.07 -10.91 1.54
N ASP A 107 -7.79 -9.81 1.28
CA ASP A 107 -8.80 -9.76 0.22
C ASP A 107 -8.19 -10.01 -1.17
N ILE A 108 -6.99 -9.52 -1.46
CA ILE A 108 -6.31 -9.80 -2.73
C ILE A 108 -5.97 -11.29 -2.86
N PHE A 109 -5.51 -11.93 -1.79
CA PHE A 109 -5.25 -13.38 -1.79
C PHE A 109 -6.54 -14.16 -1.98
N ARG A 110 -7.53 -13.94 -1.11
CA ARG A 110 -8.81 -14.63 -1.08
C ARG A 110 -9.62 -14.49 -2.36
N LEU A 111 -9.69 -13.28 -2.93
CA LEU A 111 -10.53 -13.00 -4.11
C LEU A 111 -9.81 -13.25 -5.43
N HIS A 112 -8.46 -13.29 -5.45
CA HIS A 112 -7.70 -13.33 -6.70
C HIS A 112 -6.62 -14.39 -6.73
N LEU A 113 -5.61 -14.35 -5.84
CA LEU A 113 -4.45 -15.24 -5.96
C LEU A 113 -4.79 -16.70 -5.65
N LEU A 114 -5.48 -16.96 -4.55
CA LEU A 114 -5.85 -18.32 -4.16
C LEU A 114 -6.80 -18.99 -5.17
N PRO A 115 -7.85 -18.32 -5.69
CA PRO A 115 -8.66 -18.89 -6.77
C PRO A 115 -7.89 -19.17 -8.06
N MET A 116 -6.89 -18.35 -8.39
CA MET A 116 -6.11 -18.50 -9.63
C MET A 116 -5.03 -19.58 -9.52
N PHE A 117 -4.35 -19.64 -8.38
CA PHE A 117 -3.08 -20.38 -8.25
C PHE A 117 -3.04 -21.36 -7.07
N GLY A 118 -3.96 -21.26 -6.11
CA GLY A 118 -3.89 -22.00 -4.84
C GLY A 118 -3.83 -23.53 -4.97
N LYS A 119 -4.38 -24.10 -6.05
CA LYS A 119 -4.41 -25.55 -6.30
C LYS A 119 -3.17 -26.11 -7.03
N TYR A 120 -2.22 -25.26 -7.38
CA TYR A 120 -1.00 -25.67 -8.08
C TYR A 120 0.16 -25.64 -7.10
N SER A 121 1.11 -26.57 -7.27
CA SER A 121 2.35 -26.55 -6.52
C SER A 121 3.23 -25.36 -6.91
N LEU A 122 4.12 -24.96 -6.00
CA LEU A 122 5.10 -23.91 -6.25
C LEU A 122 5.99 -24.26 -7.45
N ASP A 123 6.45 -25.50 -7.54
CA ASP A 123 7.25 -25.99 -8.67
C ASP A 123 6.48 -25.93 -9.99
N TYR A 124 5.24 -26.42 -10.01
CA TYR A 124 4.41 -26.37 -11.21
C TYR A 124 4.29 -24.94 -11.73
N LEU A 125 3.98 -23.98 -10.86
CA LEU A 125 3.86 -22.57 -11.23
C LEU A 125 5.20 -22.00 -11.74
N ASN A 126 6.31 -22.35 -11.09
CA ASN A 126 7.64 -21.86 -11.42
C ASN A 126 8.16 -22.40 -12.77
N GLU A 127 7.82 -23.64 -13.11
CA GLU A 127 8.16 -24.29 -14.39
C GLU A 127 7.25 -23.86 -15.54
N HIS A 128 5.95 -23.69 -15.28
CA HIS A 128 4.94 -23.39 -16.30
C HIS A 128 4.71 -21.88 -16.48
N LYS A 129 5.79 -21.13 -16.77
CA LYS A 129 5.78 -19.65 -16.87
C LYS A 129 4.73 -19.12 -17.84
N GLN A 130 4.52 -19.80 -18.97
CA GLN A 130 3.54 -19.40 -19.98
C GLN A 130 2.11 -19.43 -19.43
N PHE A 131 1.78 -20.46 -18.64
CA PHE A 131 0.49 -20.58 -17.98
C PHE A 131 0.25 -19.40 -17.01
N VAL A 132 1.20 -19.14 -16.11
CA VAL A 132 1.10 -18.05 -15.13
C VAL A 132 0.96 -16.68 -15.83
N VAL A 133 1.77 -16.42 -16.85
CA VAL A 133 1.72 -15.18 -17.63
C VAL A 133 0.36 -15.01 -18.32
N LYS A 134 -0.22 -16.08 -18.88
CA LYS A 134 -1.54 -16.03 -19.52
C LYS A 134 -2.65 -15.69 -18.51
N GLN A 135 -2.63 -16.31 -17.33
CA GLN A 135 -3.59 -16.03 -16.26
C GLN A 135 -3.46 -14.60 -15.73
N MET A 136 -2.22 -14.14 -15.48
CA MET A 136 -1.94 -12.78 -15.03
C MET A 136 -2.33 -11.73 -16.07
N ASN A 137 -2.09 -11.98 -17.37
CA ASN A 137 -2.53 -11.09 -18.45
C ASN A 137 -4.05 -10.99 -18.53
N LYS A 138 -4.78 -12.10 -18.37
CA LYS A 138 -6.25 -12.08 -18.27
C LYS A 138 -6.68 -11.20 -17.10
N LYS A 139 -6.10 -11.41 -15.91
CA LYS A 139 -6.40 -10.62 -14.72
C LYS A 139 -6.08 -9.13 -14.90
N ALA A 140 -5.01 -8.79 -15.61
CA ALA A 140 -4.63 -7.40 -15.90
C ALA A 140 -5.63 -6.65 -16.78
N LYS A 141 -6.39 -7.37 -17.61
CA LYS A 141 -7.48 -6.81 -18.43
C LYS A 141 -8.78 -6.62 -17.64
N GLU A 142 -8.98 -7.40 -16.58
CA GLU A 142 -10.22 -7.40 -15.79
C GLU A 142 -10.13 -6.47 -14.57
N TYR A 143 -8.96 -6.38 -13.93
CA TYR A 143 -8.83 -5.76 -12.61
C TYR A 143 -7.93 -4.52 -12.61
N ALA A 144 -8.47 -3.38 -12.18
CA ALA A 144 -7.74 -2.11 -12.15
C ALA A 144 -6.54 -2.12 -11.19
N ASN A 145 -6.62 -2.83 -10.07
CA ASN A 145 -5.52 -2.92 -9.09
C ASN A 145 -4.62 -4.14 -9.33
N PHE A 146 -4.53 -4.62 -10.59
CA PHE A 146 -3.67 -5.74 -10.97
C PHE A 146 -2.21 -5.60 -10.50
N LYS A 147 -1.68 -4.37 -10.41
CA LYS A 147 -0.32 -4.14 -9.88
C LYS A 147 -0.11 -4.81 -8.52
N SER A 148 -1.10 -4.73 -7.62
CA SER A 148 -1.02 -5.32 -6.28
C SER A 148 -1.07 -6.86 -6.35
N VAL A 149 -2.01 -7.42 -7.12
CA VAL A 149 -2.10 -8.87 -7.38
C VAL A 149 -0.76 -9.43 -7.84
N ARG A 150 -0.16 -8.79 -8.85
CA ARG A 150 1.15 -9.17 -9.37
C ARG A 150 2.25 -9.05 -8.31
N SER A 151 2.25 -7.96 -7.53
CA SER A 151 3.28 -7.70 -6.52
C SER A 151 3.29 -8.79 -5.45
N TYR A 152 2.11 -9.13 -4.91
CA TYR A 152 2.00 -10.16 -3.88
C TYR A 152 2.31 -11.55 -4.40
N PHE A 153 1.90 -11.89 -5.63
CA PHE A 153 2.31 -13.16 -6.22
C PHE A 153 3.83 -13.28 -6.36
N ILE A 154 4.49 -12.23 -6.85
CA ILE A 154 5.95 -12.19 -6.94
C ILE A 154 6.57 -12.34 -5.56
N GLN A 155 6.05 -11.63 -4.56
CA GLN A 155 6.54 -11.68 -3.18
C GLN A 155 6.44 -13.10 -2.58
N VAL A 156 5.37 -13.83 -2.85
CA VAL A 156 5.23 -15.24 -2.41
C VAL A 156 6.30 -16.12 -3.04
N MET A 157 6.50 -15.99 -4.35
CA MET A 157 7.50 -16.80 -5.05
C MET A 157 8.94 -16.41 -4.70
N ASP A 158 9.20 -15.14 -4.39
CA ASP A 158 10.50 -14.67 -3.90
C ASP A 158 10.77 -15.24 -2.48
N LEU A 159 9.77 -15.28 -1.59
CA LEU A 159 9.92 -15.90 -0.27
C LEU A 159 10.09 -17.43 -0.35
N ALA A 160 9.39 -18.08 -1.27
CA ALA A 160 9.56 -19.52 -1.52
C ALA A 160 10.99 -19.85 -2.01
N GLU A 161 11.61 -18.97 -2.80
CA GLU A 161 13.03 -19.07 -3.15
C GLU A 161 13.92 -18.86 -1.92
N GLU A 162 13.64 -17.86 -1.09
CA GLU A 162 14.42 -17.57 0.12
C GLU A 162 14.41 -18.72 1.13
N TYR A 163 13.31 -19.46 1.22
CA TYR A 163 13.14 -20.60 2.14
C TYR A 163 13.45 -21.95 1.49
N ASP A 164 14.11 -21.96 0.32
CA ASP A 164 14.52 -23.17 -0.40
C ASP A 164 13.36 -24.12 -0.79
N TYR A 165 12.12 -23.61 -0.90
CA TYR A 165 10.99 -24.37 -1.47
C TYR A 165 11.07 -24.47 -3.00
N ILE A 166 11.77 -23.52 -3.63
CA ILE A 166 12.13 -23.53 -5.05
C ILE A 166 13.58 -23.06 -5.23
N ASP A 167 14.28 -23.57 -6.24
CA ASP A 167 15.70 -23.20 -6.47
C ASP A 167 15.90 -21.72 -6.88
N TYR A 168 14.96 -21.17 -7.65
CA TYR A 168 15.04 -19.82 -8.23
C TYR A 168 13.68 -19.36 -8.75
N ASN A 169 13.27 -18.12 -8.44
CA ASN A 169 12.03 -17.55 -8.94
C ASN A 169 12.12 -17.15 -10.43
N ARG A 170 11.54 -18.00 -11.28
CA ARG A 170 11.55 -17.83 -12.73
C ARG A 170 10.46 -16.86 -13.24
N LEU A 171 9.58 -16.39 -12.37
CA LEU A 171 8.34 -15.67 -12.73
C LEU A 171 8.48 -14.13 -12.58
N THR A 172 9.41 -13.63 -11.77
CA THR A 172 9.58 -12.19 -11.51
C THR A 172 9.77 -11.37 -12.79
N LYS A 173 10.73 -11.75 -13.65
CA LYS A 173 11.02 -11.04 -14.90
C LYS A 173 9.83 -11.01 -15.87
N PRO A 174 9.19 -12.13 -16.25
CA PRO A 174 8.07 -12.10 -17.19
C PRO A 174 6.84 -11.36 -16.63
N LEU A 175 6.53 -11.50 -15.34
CA LEU A 175 5.36 -10.82 -14.75
C LEU A 175 5.52 -9.30 -14.67
N ARG A 176 6.74 -8.79 -14.40
CA ARG A 176 7.02 -7.34 -14.40
C ARG A 176 6.72 -6.68 -15.75
N LYS A 177 6.79 -7.42 -16.86
CA LYS A 177 6.47 -6.93 -18.23
C LYS A 177 4.97 -6.74 -18.48
N ILE A 178 4.10 -7.37 -17.69
CA ILE A 178 2.64 -7.27 -17.88
C ILE A 178 2.17 -5.86 -17.49
N LYS A 179 1.47 -5.18 -18.42
CA LYS A 179 0.93 -3.83 -18.20
C LYS A 179 -0.43 -3.90 -17.48
N SER A 180 -0.73 -2.90 -16.65
CA SER A 180 -2.05 -2.78 -15.98
C SER A 180 -3.13 -2.29 -16.95
N SER A 181 -3.52 -3.14 -17.91
CA SER A 181 -4.40 -2.80 -19.03
C SER A 181 -5.72 -2.16 -18.61
N LYS A 182 -6.45 -2.75 -17.66
CA LYS A 182 -7.72 -2.20 -17.17
C LYS A 182 -7.56 -0.80 -16.57
N LYS A 183 -6.52 -0.61 -15.74
CA LYS A 183 -6.21 0.69 -15.12
C LYS A 183 -5.92 1.75 -16.17
N ASN A 184 -5.13 1.39 -17.19
CA ASN A 184 -4.78 2.30 -18.27
C ASN A 184 -6.00 2.67 -19.12
N GLN A 185 -6.89 1.72 -19.40
CA GLN A 185 -8.16 1.98 -20.09
C GLN A 185 -9.05 2.94 -19.28
N LEU A 186 -9.26 2.66 -18.00
CA LEU A 186 -10.04 3.53 -17.11
C LEU A 186 -9.42 4.93 -16.98
N LYS A 187 -8.09 5.05 -16.98
CA LYS A 187 -7.40 6.34 -16.93
C LYS A 187 -7.63 7.17 -18.19
N LYS A 188 -7.75 6.53 -19.37
CA LYS A 188 -8.07 7.23 -20.63
C LYS A 188 -9.48 7.79 -20.60
N LEU A 189 -10.46 6.97 -20.21
CA LEU A 189 -11.87 7.40 -20.04
C LEU A 189 -12.00 8.55 -19.03
N LYS A 190 -11.33 8.44 -17.87
CA LYS A 190 -11.33 9.51 -16.85
C LYS A 190 -10.62 10.79 -17.24
N LYS A 191 -9.84 10.81 -18.34
CA LYS A 191 -9.22 12.06 -18.81
C LYS A 191 -10.26 12.96 -19.50
N GLU A 192 -11.39 12.39 -19.92
CA GLU A 192 -12.53 13.12 -20.48
C GLU A 192 -13.44 13.70 -19.39
N GLU A 193 -13.44 13.14 -18.18
CA GLU A 193 -14.09 13.74 -16.99
C GLU A 193 -13.15 14.74 -16.29
N GLU A 194 -13.61 15.97 -16.04
CA GLU A 194 -12.81 16.99 -15.34
C GLU A 194 -12.48 16.55 -13.90
N LYS A 195 -11.17 16.57 -13.57
CA LYS A 195 -10.63 16.12 -12.27
C LYS A 195 -11.00 17.03 -11.10
N TYR A 196 -11.48 18.23 -11.39
CA TYR A 196 -11.89 19.26 -10.45
C TYR A 196 -13.21 19.85 -10.94
N LEU A 197 -13.86 20.69 -10.13
CA LEU A 197 -15.01 21.48 -10.53
C LEU A 197 -14.53 22.84 -11.05
N CYS A 198 -15.14 23.36 -12.11
CA CYS A 198 -14.91 24.76 -12.48
C CYS A 198 -15.53 25.72 -11.44
N GLU A 199 -15.21 27.01 -11.53
CA GLU A 199 -15.69 28.02 -10.57
C GLU A 199 -17.22 28.05 -10.48
N ARG A 200 -17.92 27.99 -11.63
CA ARG A 200 -19.38 27.93 -11.69
C ARG A 200 -19.95 26.69 -11.00
N GLU A 201 -19.39 25.51 -11.26
CA GLU A 201 -19.85 24.26 -10.66
C GLU A 201 -19.63 24.24 -9.15
N LEU A 202 -18.52 24.83 -8.67
CA LEU A 202 -18.24 24.95 -7.25
C LEU A 202 -19.24 25.89 -6.55
N LEU A 203 -19.60 27.00 -7.19
CA LEU A 203 -20.63 27.91 -6.68
C LEU A 203 -21.99 27.21 -6.56
N LEU A 204 -22.40 26.45 -7.57
CA LEU A 204 -23.62 25.64 -7.49
C LEU A 204 -23.60 24.68 -6.29
N TRP A 205 -22.45 24.06 -6.01
CA TRP A 205 -22.30 23.22 -4.81
C TRP A 205 -22.48 23.99 -3.50
N PHE A 206 -21.98 25.23 -3.41
CA PHE A 206 -22.18 26.06 -2.22
C PHE A 206 -23.63 26.47 -2.06
N ASP A 207 -24.27 26.90 -3.14
CA ASP A 207 -25.68 27.30 -3.14
C ASP A 207 -26.57 26.13 -2.73
N ALA A 208 -26.31 24.92 -3.24
CA ALA A 208 -27.06 23.73 -2.88
C ALA A 208 -26.89 23.34 -1.40
N VAL A 209 -25.68 23.45 -0.85
CA VAL A 209 -25.40 23.19 0.57
C VAL A 209 -26.10 24.21 1.47
N GLU A 210 -26.06 25.49 1.09
CA GLU A 210 -26.73 26.57 1.82
C GLU A 210 -28.25 26.40 1.79
N LYS A 211 -28.81 26.15 0.60
CA LYS A 211 -30.24 25.90 0.41
C LYS A 211 -30.73 24.71 1.22
N ASP A 212 -30.04 23.58 1.15
CA ASP A 212 -30.41 22.39 1.91
C ASP A 212 -30.37 22.62 3.43
N TYR A 213 -29.44 23.46 3.90
CA TYR A 213 -29.35 23.83 5.32
C TYR A 213 -30.49 24.75 5.74
N VAL A 214 -30.80 25.78 4.94
CA VAL A 214 -31.91 26.72 5.18
C VAL A 214 -33.26 25.99 5.15
N ASP A 215 -33.45 25.06 4.20
CA ASP A 215 -34.67 24.25 4.06
C ASP A 215 -34.79 23.15 5.13
N GLY A 216 -33.82 23.04 6.06
CA GLY A 216 -33.83 22.07 7.15
C GLY A 216 -33.54 20.62 6.71
N LEU A 217 -33.11 20.43 5.47
CA LEU A 217 -32.81 19.11 4.90
C LEU A 217 -31.35 18.67 5.12
N LEU A 218 -30.49 19.59 5.58
CA LEU A 218 -29.14 19.34 6.06
C LEU A 218 -29.08 19.82 7.52
N ASN A 219 -28.64 18.97 8.44
CA ASN A 219 -28.51 19.42 9.83
C ASN A 219 -27.23 20.26 10.03
N ILE A 220 -27.17 21.00 11.14
CA ILE A 220 -26.03 21.88 11.45
C ILE A 220 -24.69 21.13 11.53
N GLN A 221 -24.68 19.86 11.96
CA GLN A 221 -23.46 19.05 11.99
C GLN A 221 -22.96 18.77 10.57
N GLU A 222 -23.85 18.35 9.67
CA GLU A 222 -23.53 18.02 8.29
C GLU A 222 -23.09 19.26 7.50
N TYR A 223 -23.78 20.39 7.71
CA TYR A 223 -23.39 21.70 7.17
C TYR A 223 -21.99 22.11 7.67
N THR A 224 -21.76 22.02 8.98
CA THR A 224 -20.46 22.35 9.58
C THR A 224 -19.35 21.42 9.08
N LEU A 225 -19.63 20.13 8.91
CA LEU A 225 -18.67 19.16 8.41
C LEU A 225 -18.26 19.46 6.97
N PHE A 226 -19.21 19.81 6.10
CA PHE A 226 -18.92 20.20 4.72
C PHE A 226 -17.98 21.41 4.69
N TRP A 227 -18.35 22.49 5.37
CA TRP A 227 -17.56 23.72 5.37
C TRP A 227 -16.19 23.54 6.04
N THR A 228 -16.11 22.79 7.14
CA THR A 228 -14.83 22.47 7.79
C THR A 228 -13.91 21.73 6.81
N THR A 229 -14.41 20.69 6.15
CA THR A 229 -13.62 19.90 5.18
C THR A 229 -13.19 20.76 3.99
N PHE A 230 -14.07 21.65 3.50
CA PHE A 230 -13.79 22.54 2.38
C PHE A 230 -12.71 23.58 2.74
N PHE A 231 -12.91 24.36 3.82
CA PHE A 231 -12.00 25.44 4.21
C PHE A 231 -10.63 24.94 4.65
N LEU A 232 -10.56 23.79 5.33
CA LEU A 232 -9.28 23.17 5.68
C LEU A 232 -8.60 22.53 4.46
N SER A 233 -9.36 22.30 3.38
CA SER A 233 -8.93 21.52 2.22
C SER A 233 -8.24 20.22 2.65
N ASP A 234 -8.66 19.62 3.75
CA ASP A 234 -8.01 18.49 4.42
C ASP A 234 -8.46 17.16 3.80
N ARG A 235 -7.87 16.04 4.23
CA ARG A 235 -8.49 14.74 3.93
C ARG A 235 -9.69 14.61 4.86
N LYS A 236 -10.87 14.24 4.36
CA LYS A 236 -12.08 14.01 5.18
C LYS A 236 -11.84 13.24 6.50
N SER A 237 -10.92 12.27 6.51
CA SER A 237 -10.56 11.50 7.72
C SER A 237 -9.90 12.34 8.81
N GLU A 238 -9.23 13.44 8.46
CA GLU A 238 -8.61 14.41 9.37
C GLU A 238 -9.72 15.23 10.04
N SER A 239 -10.65 15.82 9.28
CA SER A 239 -11.87 16.46 9.79
C SER A 239 -12.70 15.56 10.71
N TYR A 240 -12.87 14.28 10.36
CA TYR A 240 -13.62 13.33 11.21
C TYR A 240 -12.94 13.04 12.55
N ALA A 241 -11.62 13.23 12.63
CA ALA A 241 -10.85 12.99 13.84
C ALA A 241 -10.72 14.24 14.71
N LEU A 242 -11.25 15.39 14.29
CA LEU A 242 -11.19 16.61 15.09
C LEU A 242 -11.95 16.44 16.41
N GLN A 243 -11.36 16.99 17.47
CA GLN A 243 -11.94 17.07 18.81
C GLN A 243 -11.86 18.53 19.25
N TRP A 244 -12.67 18.96 20.21
CA TRP A 244 -12.72 20.38 20.59
C TRP A 244 -11.38 20.92 21.12
N LYS A 245 -10.52 20.09 21.68
CA LYS A 245 -9.15 20.44 22.08
C LYS A 245 -8.25 20.82 20.91
N HIS A 246 -8.63 20.45 19.67
CA HIS A 246 -7.90 20.79 18.46
C HIS A 246 -8.37 22.11 17.83
N VAL A 247 -9.41 22.76 18.37
CA VAL A 247 -9.99 23.98 17.82
C VAL A 247 -9.83 25.12 18.81
N ASP A 248 -8.94 26.05 18.50
CA ASP A 248 -8.78 27.30 19.22
C ASP A 248 -9.56 28.42 18.51
N LEU A 249 -10.75 28.72 19.02
CA LEU A 249 -11.61 29.78 18.49
C LEU A 249 -11.18 31.19 18.95
N ASN A 250 -10.26 31.30 19.91
CA ASN A 250 -9.72 32.59 20.35
C ASN A 250 -8.60 33.02 19.40
N GLU A 251 -7.66 32.11 19.12
CA GLU A 251 -6.56 32.35 18.18
C GLU A 251 -6.93 32.08 16.71
N ASN A 252 -8.15 31.58 16.45
CA ASN A 252 -8.62 31.17 15.13
C ASN A 252 -7.73 30.10 14.48
N ARG A 253 -7.44 29.01 15.21
CA ARG A 253 -6.55 27.94 14.76
C ARG A 253 -7.18 26.56 14.92
N ILE A 254 -6.92 25.68 13.95
CA ILE A 254 -7.22 24.24 14.01
C ILE A 254 -5.91 23.45 13.93
N TYR A 255 -5.71 22.55 14.90
CA TYR A 255 -4.52 21.70 14.99
C TYR A 255 -4.80 20.33 14.38
N LEU A 256 -4.31 20.09 13.16
CA LEU A 256 -4.40 18.82 12.46
C LEU A 256 -3.23 17.92 12.85
N SER A 257 -3.50 16.90 13.68
CA SER A 257 -2.49 15.95 14.17
C SER A 257 -2.91 14.48 14.07
N GLN A 258 -4.19 14.22 13.78
CA GLN A 258 -4.76 12.88 13.73
C GLN A 258 -5.79 12.73 12.62
N ALA A 259 -6.07 11.48 12.26
CA ALA A 259 -7.09 11.09 11.28
C ALA A 259 -7.77 9.80 11.73
N LEU A 260 -8.99 9.54 11.24
CA LEU A 260 -9.65 8.25 11.40
C LEU A 260 -9.20 7.26 10.31
N ASP A 261 -8.99 6.01 10.71
CA ASP A 261 -8.84 4.90 9.77
C ASP A 261 -10.20 4.38 9.26
N ARG A 262 -10.19 3.29 8.48
CA ARG A 262 -11.41 2.68 7.93
C ARG A 262 -12.38 2.17 9.00
N TYR A 263 -11.89 1.92 10.21
CA TYR A 263 -12.61 1.33 11.33
C TYR A 263 -12.90 2.37 12.42
N ALA A 264 -12.76 3.65 12.08
CA ALA A 264 -12.93 4.77 13.01
C ALA A 264 -11.96 4.75 14.20
N ASN A 265 -10.81 4.09 14.08
CA ASN A 265 -9.72 4.22 15.03
C ASN A 265 -8.93 5.50 14.73
N VAL A 266 -8.51 6.17 15.80
CA VAL A 266 -7.64 7.34 15.70
C VAL A 266 -6.23 6.86 15.36
N LYS A 267 -5.63 7.48 14.36
CA LYS A 267 -4.22 7.31 14.00
C LYS A 267 -3.58 8.68 13.76
N ALA A 268 -2.26 8.74 13.81
CA ALA A 268 -1.54 9.92 13.37
C ALA A 268 -1.81 10.20 11.88
N THR A 269 -1.67 11.47 11.48
CA THR A 269 -1.67 11.86 10.07
C THR A 269 -0.55 11.15 9.31
N LYS A 270 -0.68 11.10 7.97
CA LYS A 270 0.37 10.49 7.14
C LYS A 270 1.70 11.22 7.37
N GLY A 271 2.73 10.45 7.75
CA GLY A 271 4.05 10.99 8.07
C GLY A 271 4.17 11.68 9.43
N ASN A 272 3.20 11.48 10.34
CA ASN A 272 3.17 12.09 11.68
C ASN A 272 3.24 13.63 11.67
N LYS A 273 2.80 14.27 10.58
CA LYS A 273 2.86 15.72 10.41
C LYS A 273 1.80 16.40 11.27
N LYS A 274 2.22 17.30 12.13
CA LYS A 274 1.33 18.24 12.84
C LYS A 274 1.22 19.50 12.00
N SER A 275 0.01 19.95 11.71
CA SER A 275 -0.23 21.15 10.92
C SER A 275 -1.22 22.06 11.63
N VAL A 276 -1.02 23.37 11.50
CA VAL A 276 -1.89 24.39 12.08
C VAL A 276 -2.57 25.11 10.92
N MET A 277 -3.89 25.15 10.95
CA MET A 277 -4.73 25.82 9.95
C MET A 277 -5.39 27.04 10.56
N MET A 278 -5.35 28.16 9.84
CA MET A 278 -6.10 29.35 10.23
C MET A 278 -7.58 29.15 9.93
N ILE A 279 -8.46 29.57 10.85
CA ILE A 279 -9.91 29.51 10.70
C ILE A 279 -10.39 30.81 10.05
N PRO A 280 -10.94 30.79 8.83
CA PRO A 280 -11.55 31.98 8.22
C PRO A 280 -12.79 32.43 9.00
N ALA A 281 -13.13 33.72 8.93
CA ALA A 281 -14.29 34.28 9.64
C ALA A 281 -15.62 33.54 9.37
N PRO A 282 -15.96 33.13 8.12
CA PRO A 282 -17.15 32.33 7.88
C PRO A 282 -17.15 31.00 8.64
N LEU A 283 -16.04 30.27 8.61
CA LEU A 283 -15.93 28.99 9.32
C LEU A 283 -16.00 29.17 10.84
N LYS A 284 -15.41 30.25 11.39
CA LYS A 284 -15.46 30.55 12.83
C LYS A 284 -16.91 30.68 13.31
N ARG A 285 -17.76 31.40 12.56
CA ARG A 285 -19.18 31.56 12.89
C ARG A 285 -19.88 30.20 12.92
N ILE A 286 -19.71 29.40 11.87
CA ILE A 286 -20.31 28.07 11.75
C ILE A 286 -19.88 27.16 12.92
N LEU A 287 -18.59 27.15 13.26
CA LEU A 287 -18.06 26.36 14.37
C LEU A 287 -18.58 26.82 15.74
N LEU A 288 -18.78 28.13 15.96
CA LEU A 288 -19.35 28.66 17.19
C LEU A 288 -20.79 28.21 17.38
N ASP A 289 -21.59 28.26 16.32
CA ASP A 289 -22.99 27.83 16.35
C ASP A 289 -23.10 26.33 16.56
N TRP A 290 -22.27 25.55 15.86
CA TRP A 290 -22.17 24.10 16.07
C TRP A 290 -21.76 23.75 17.49
N LYS A 291 -20.75 24.43 18.06
CA LYS A 291 -20.29 24.19 19.44
C LYS A 291 -21.43 24.36 20.44
N LYS A 292 -22.23 25.42 20.29
CA LYS A 292 -23.40 25.69 21.13
C LYS A 292 -24.49 24.63 20.94
N TYR A 293 -24.80 24.26 19.71
CA TYR A 293 -25.83 23.26 19.40
C TYR A 293 -25.46 21.88 19.94
N GLN A 294 -24.24 21.40 19.63
CA GLN A 294 -23.77 20.09 20.08
C GLN A 294 -23.73 19.99 21.61
N LYS A 295 -23.39 21.08 22.31
CA LYS A 295 -23.44 21.11 23.78
C LYS A 295 -24.85 20.86 24.30
N LYS A 296 -25.88 21.43 23.67
CA LYS A 296 -27.29 21.20 24.03
C LYS A 296 -27.72 19.77 23.71
N GLU A 297 -27.40 19.28 22.51
CA GLU A 297 -27.73 17.93 22.06
C GLU A 297 -27.10 16.86 22.98
N LEU A 298 -25.79 16.94 23.22
CA LEU A 298 -25.09 15.99 24.09
C LEU A 298 -25.60 16.02 25.54
N PHE A 299 -26.00 17.20 26.04
CA PHE A 299 -26.55 17.33 27.38
C PHE A 299 -27.87 16.56 27.57
N GLN A 300 -28.70 16.44 26.52
CA GLN A 300 -29.93 15.63 26.55
C GLN A 300 -29.64 14.14 26.80
N PHE A 301 -28.44 13.68 26.46
CA PHE A 301 -27.97 12.32 26.68
C PHE A 301 -27.03 12.18 27.88
N GLY A 302 -26.92 13.21 28.73
CA GLY A 302 -26.02 13.20 29.89
C GLY A 302 -24.53 13.31 29.55
N ILE A 303 -24.18 13.66 28.30
CA ILE A 303 -22.80 13.77 27.83
C ILE A 303 -22.34 15.23 27.92
N LYS A 304 -21.17 15.46 28.55
CA LYS A 304 -20.56 16.80 28.64
C LYS A 304 -19.64 17.04 27.44
N GLN A 305 -19.84 18.15 26.73
CA GLN A 305 -18.91 18.60 25.69
C GLN A 305 -17.58 19.07 26.32
N LYS A 306 -16.60 18.17 26.38
CA LYS A 306 -15.23 18.43 26.86
C LYS A 306 -14.25 18.57 25.68
N GLY A 307 -12.97 18.82 25.96
CA GLY A 307 -11.94 18.96 24.91
C GLY A 307 -11.72 17.68 24.08
N ASP A 308 -11.92 16.50 24.65
CA ASP A 308 -11.82 15.21 23.98
C ASP A 308 -13.09 14.81 23.20
N GLN A 309 -14.16 15.58 23.30
CA GLN A 309 -15.37 15.36 22.51
C GLN A 309 -15.06 15.61 21.02
N PHE A 310 -15.42 14.65 20.18
CA PHE A 310 -15.30 14.78 18.73
C PHE A 310 -16.23 15.88 18.21
N LEU A 311 -15.75 16.64 17.23
CA LEU A 311 -16.57 17.66 16.57
C LEU A 311 -17.75 17.03 15.86
N PHE A 312 -17.56 15.89 15.21
CA PHE A 312 -18.58 15.26 14.39
C PHE A 312 -18.78 13.82 14.82
N THR A 313 -20.02 13.48 15.14
CA THR A 313 -20.39 12.14 15.62
C THR A 313 -21.70 11.69 14.99
N TYR A 314 -22.04 10.42 15.10
CA TYR A 314 -23.32 9.93 14.61
C TYR A 314 -23.88 8.82 15.48
N THR A 315 -25.17 8.53 15.29
CA THR A 315 -25.80 7.34 15.84
C THR A 315 -25.54 6.18 14.90
N ASN A 316 -24.89 5.13 15.40
CA ASN A 316 -24.58 3.97 14.57
C ASN A 316 -25.80 3.05 14.39
N ARG A 317 -25.64 1.99 13.59
CA ARG A 317 -26.74 1.03 13.31
C ARG A 317 -27.23 0.26 14.53
N LYS A 318 -26.48 0.23 15.62
CA LYS A 318 -26.86 -0.39 16.89
C LYS A 318 -27.62 0.56 17.80
N GLY A 319 -27.85 1.80 17.38
CA GLY A 319 -28.46 2.85 18.21
C GLY A 319 -27.49 3.51 19.18
N GLU A 320 -26.20 3.18 19.13
CA GLU A 320 -25.20 3.83 19.98
C GLU A 320 -24.96 5.26 19.47
N ILE A 321 -25.17 6.24 20.35
CA ILE A 321 -24.99 7.67 20.08
C ILE A 321 -23.53 8.10 20.24
N ASN A 322 -23.22 9.32 19.79
CA ASN A 322 -21.90 9.94 19.96
C ASN A 322 -20.72 9.10 19.41
N GLN A 323 -20.97 8.32 18.36
CA GLN A 323 -19.96 7.46 17.75
C GLN A 323 -19.17 8.23 16.69
N ARG A 324 -17.90 7.85 16.50
CA ARG A 324 -17.00 8.45 15.49
C ARG A 324 -17.53 8.19 14.08
N LEU A 325 -17.41 9.17 13.18
CA LEU A 325 -17.95 9.05 11.83
C LEU A 325 -17.36 7.88 11.03
N HIS A 326 -18.23 7.20 10.27
CA HIS A 326 -17.83 6.22 9.27
C HIS A 326 -17.13 6.91 8.07
N THR A 327 -16.17 6.23 7.42
CA THR A 327 -15.37 6.81 6.32
C THR A 327 -16.18 7.39 5.17
N ASP A 328 -17.36 6.83 4.94
CA ASP A 328 -18.22 7.20 3.83
C ASP A 328 -19.22 8.29 4.18
N TYR A 329 -19.30 8.73 5.44
CA TYR A 329 -20.35 9.63 5.94
C TYR A 329 -20.56 10.86 5.04
N LEU A 330 -19.53 11.70 4.88
CA LEU A 330 -19.62 12.91 4.03
C LEU A 330 -19.87 12.59 2.55
N ASN A 331 -19.42 11.44 2.04
CA ASN A 331 -19.63 11.05 0.64
C ASN A 331 -21.10 10.75 0.41
N ARG A 332 -21.72 10.04 1.34
CA ARG A 332 -23.16 9.76 1.31
C ARG A 332 -23.97 11.04 1.47
N ARG A 333 -23.54 11.98 2.33
CA ARG A 333 -24.21 13.27 2.48
C ARG A 333 -24.13 14.13 1.22
N MET A 334 -22.96 14.25 0.62
CA MET A 334 -22.81 14.91 -0.68
C MET A 334 -23.65 14.24 -1.77
N GLN A 335 -23.73 12.90 -1.79
CA GLN A 335 -24.60 12.19 -2.73
C GLN A 335 -26.08 12.50 -2.51
N VAL A 336 -26.54 12.61 -1.26
CA VAL A 336 -27.93 12.98 -0.94
C VAL A 336 -28.24 14.42 -1.37
N ILE A 337 -27.29 15.35 -1.20
CA ILE A 337 -27.41 16.72 -1.73
C ILE A 337 -27.52 16.66 -3.26
N GLN A 338 -26.61 15.96 -3.93
CA GLN A 338 -26.63 15.83 -5.39
C GLN A 338 -27.93 15.23 -5.93
N ASN A 339 -28.52 14.24 -5.25
CA ASN A 339 -29.79 13.65 -5.66
C ASN A 339 -30.97 14.66 -5.62
N ARG A 340 -30.86 15.72 -4.81
CA ARG A 340 -31.88 16.78 -4.69
C ARG A 340 -31.63 17.95 -5.62
N HIS A 341 -30.37 18.14 -6.03
CA HIS A 341 -29.91 19.19 -6.93
C HIS A 341 -29.27 18.55 -8.18
N PRO A 342 -30.07 18.03 -9.13
CA PRO A 342 -29.59 17.23 -10.26
C PRO A 342 -28.68 18.00 -11.23
N GLU A 343 -28.66 19.33 -11.17
CA GLU A 343 -27.75 20.21 -11.89
C GLU A 343 -26.30 20.14 -11.37
N LEU A 344 -26.06 19.55 -10.20
CA LEU A 344 -24.73 19.42 -9.62
C LEU A 344 -23.89 18.37 -10.33
N THR A 345 -22.73 18.81 -10.83
CA THR A 345 -21.66 17.91 -11.28
C THR A 345 -21.21 17.01 -10.12
N ASN A 346 -21.04 15.72 -10.41
CA ASN A 346 -20.61 14.73 -9.42
C ASN A 346 -19.33 15.16 -8.71
N CYS A 347 -19.42 15.17 -7.37
CA CYS A 347 -18.34 15.62 -6.51
C CYS A 347 -18.19 14.73 -5.28
N THR A 348 -16.93 14.55 -4.87
CA THR A 348 -16.56 13.84 -3.65
C THR A 348 -15.69 14.77 -2.81
N PRO A 349 -15.52 14.52 -1.50
CA PRO A 349 -14.63 15.33 -0.66
C PRO A 349 -13.20 15.43 -1.22
N HIS A 350 -12.73 14.36 -1.88
CA HIS A 350 -11.43 14.38 -2.54
C HIS A 350 -11.41 15.26 -3.79
N LYS A 351 -12.50 15.26 -4.59
CA LYS A 351 -12.65 16.17 -5.74
C LYS A 351 -12.74 17.63 -5.29
N LEU A 352 -13.41 17.94 -4.18
CA LEU A 352 -13.42 19.29 -3.59
C LEU A 352 -12.01 19.74 -3.20
N ARG A 353 -11.24 18.89 -2.53
CA ARG A 353 -9.83 19.18 -2.20
C ARG A 353 -8.97 19.37 -3.44
N HIS A 354 -9.21 18.60 -4.51
CA HIS A 354 -8.56 18.83 -5.80
C HIS A 354 -8.96 20.18 -6.40
N THR A 355 -10.24 20.52 -6.31
CA THR A 355 -10.79 21.78 -6.81
C THR A 355 -10.19 22.99 -6.11
N SER A 356 -10.10 22.99 -4.78
CA SER A 356 -9.50 24.10 -4.04
C SER A 356 -8.05 24.32 -4.42
N ALA A 357 -7.27 23.25 -4.56
CA ALA A 357 -5.88 23.30 -4.99
C ALA A 357 -5.71 23.90 -6.40
N THR A 358 -6.51 23.41 -7.36
CA THR A 358 -6.44 23.86 -8.75
C THR A 358 -6.88 25.32 -8.89
N LEU A 359 -8.00 25.70 -8.29
CA LEU A 359 -8.49 27.09 -8.34
C LEU A 359 -7.52 28.05 -7.65
N ALA A 360 -6.93 27.67 -6.52
CA ALA A 360 -5.91 28.47 -5.85
C ALA A 360 -4.70 28.73 -6.76
N LYS A 361 -4.25 27.71 -7.52
CA LYS A 361 -3.19 27.91 -8.53
C LYS A 361 -3.63 28.87 -9.63
N MET A 362 -4.81 28.66 -10.19
CA MET A 362 -5.34 29.50 -11.28
C MET A 362 -5.46 30.97 -10.86
N LYS A 363 -5.72 31.24 -9.57
CA LYS A 363 -5.74 32.60 -9.01
C LYS A 363 -4.35 33.08 -8.54
N GLY A 364 -3.26 32.42 -8.95
CA GLY A 364 -1.88 32.88 -8.76
C GLY A 364 -1.16 32.38 -7.49
N MET A 365 -1.75 31.47 -6.70
CA MET A 365 -1.05 30.93 -5.53
C MET A 365 0.14 30.04 -5.94
N SER A 366 1.29 30.21 -5.28
CA SER A 366 2.48 29.40 -5.57
C SER A 366 2.28 27.93 -5.20
N LEU A 367 2.98 27.02 -5.87
CA LEU A 367 2.85 25.58 -5.60
C LEU A 367 3.29 25.22 -4.19
N GLU A 368 4.24 25.96 -3.62
CA GLU A 368 4.74 25.81 -2.25
C GLU A 368 3.65 26.14 -1.25
N LYS A 369 2.97 27.29 -1.41
CA LYS A 369 1.85 27.70 -0.55
C LYS A 369 0.67 26.75 -0.64
N ILE A 370 0.35 26.25 -1.85
CA ILE A 370 -0.70 25.23 -2.04
C ILE A 370 -0.28 23.92 -1.35
N SER A 371 0.97 23.50 -1.49
CA SER A 371 1.48 22.28 -0.86
C SER A 371 1.43 22.35 0.66
N GLU A 372 1.74 23.52 1.23
CA GLU A 372 1.65 23.81 2.65
C GLU A 372 0.20 23.77 3.14
N GLY A 373 -0.71 24.48 2.47
CA GLY A 373 -2.14 24.50 2.78
C GLY A 373 -2.82 23.13 2.65
N LEU A 374 -2.34 22.28 1.73
CA LEU A 374 -2.80 20.90 1.59
C LEU A 374 -2.07 19.93 2.53
N THR A 375 -1.16 20.37 3.39
CA THR A 375 -0.37 19.51 4.29
C THR A 375 0.37 18.36 3.57
N HIS A 376 0.71 18.51 2.29
CA HIS A 376 1.43 17.47 1.56
C HIS A 376 2.87 17.34 2.07
N SER A 377 3.36 16.09 2.14
CA SER A 377 4.75 15.77 2.49
C SER A 377 5.71 16.03 1.32
N GLU A 378 5.21 15.95 0.08
CA GLU A 378 6.01 16.11 -1.13
C GLU A 378 5.30 17.03 -2.12
N ILE A 379 6.04 17.99 -2.69
CA ILE A 379 5.54 18.92 -3.72
C ILE A 379 5.08 18.16 -4.98
N ALA A 380 5.71 17.01 -5.28
CA ALA A 380 5.29 16.13 -6.38
C ALA A 380 3.84 15.66 -6.22
N THR A 381 3.35 15.50 -4.98
CA THR A 381 1.95 15.21 -4.73
C THR A 381 1.10 16.37 -5.22
N THR A 382 1.41 17.62 -4.86
CA THR A 382 0.69 18.84 -5.28
C THR A 382 0.67 19.03 -6.81
N LYS A 383 1.72 18.65 -7.54
CA LYS A 383 1.74 18.68 -9.01
C LYS A 383 0.66 17.79 -9.66
N ILE A 384 0.28 16.68 -9.01
CA ILE A 384 -0.82 15.82 -9.47
C ILE A 384 -2.18 16.52 -9.30
N TYR A 385 -2.31 17.39 -8.29
CA TYR A 385 -3.54 18.13 -7.99
C TYR A 385 -3.74 19.26 -8.99
N VAL A 386 -2.68 20.03 -9.19
CA VAL A 386 -2.66 21.27 -9.97
C VAL A 386 -2.37 20.97 -11.43
N ASN A 387 -2.84 19.84 -11.94
CA ASN A 387 -2.46 19.34 -13.26
C ASN A 387 -3.13 20.17 -14.34
N ASP A 388 -2.52 21.33 -14.59
CA ASP A 388 -2.84 22.35 -15.58
C ASP A 388 -2.99 21.70 -16.94
N ASN A 389 -4.03 22.06 -17.69
CA ASN A 389 -3.94 21.95 -19.14
C ASN A 389 -2.85 22.95 -19.49
N SER A 390 -1.62 22.48 -19.66
CA SER A 390 -0.45 23.31 -19.91
C SER A 390 -0.63 24.10 -21.20
N VAL A 391 -1.36 25.21 -21.13
CA VAL A 391 -1.21 26.30 -22.06
C VAL A 391 0.18 26.85 -21.74
N ILE A 392 1.12 26.56 -22.62
CA ILE A 392 2.48 27.08 -22.49
C ILE A 392 2.36 28.56 -22.84
N GLU A 393 2.13 29.41 -21.84
CA GLU A 393 1.97 30.86 -22.02
C GLU A 393 3.22 31.48 -22.65
N LEU A 394 4.40 30.93 -22.34
CA LEU A 394 5.67 31.34 -22.91
C LEU A 394 6.55 30.10 -23.11
N THR A 395 6.93 29.83 -24.36
CA THR A 395 7.88 28.75 -24.64
C THR A 395 9.30 29.22 -24.28
N PRO A 396 10.23 28.31 -23.91
CA PRO A 396 11.63 28.67 -23.73
C PRO A 396 12.24 29.40 -24.94
N ALA A 397 11.77 29.06 -26.15
CA ALA A 397 12.16 29.73 -27.38
C ALA A 397 11.64 31.17 -27.46
N SER A 398 10.39 31.42 -27.07
CA SER A 398 9.80 32.77 -27.03
C SER A 398 10.52 33.65 -26.03
N PHE A 399 10.76 33.14 -24.80
CA PHE A 399 11.50 33.88 -23.79
C PHE A 399 12.93 34.22 -24.23
N ALA A 400 13.65 33.24 -24.80
CA ALA A 400 15.01 33.47 -25.29
C ALA A 400 15.03 34.47 -26.47
N TYR A 401 14.05 34.41 -27.36
CA TYR A 401 13.90 35.36 -28.45
C TYR A 401 13.68 36.79 -27.93
N ASP A 402 12.76 36.98 -26.98
CA ASP A 402 12.45 38.28 -26.40
C ASP A 402 13.66 38.88 -25.67
N GLU A 403 14.42 38.07 -24.92
CA GLU A 403 15.65 38.50 -24.25
C GLU A 403 16.74 38.90 -25.25
N ILE A 404 16.98 38.10 -26.30
CA ILE A 404 17.96 38.40 -27.35
C ILE A 404 17.59 39.70 -28.09
N MET A 405 16.31 39.85 -28.47
CA MET A 405 15.84 41.04 -29.20
C MET A 405 15.84 42.29 -28.32
N SER A 406 15.56 42.18 -27.02
CA SER A 406 15.68 43.32 -26.09
C SER A 406 17.13 43.77 -25.88
N THR A 407 18.08 42.83 -25.98
CA THR A 407 19.51 43.11 -25.84
C THR A 407 20.10 43.68 -27.13
N ALA A 408 19.56 43.32 -28.29
CA ALA A 408 19.97 43.86 -29.60
C ALA A 408 19.39 45.25 -29.91
N ALA A 409 18.37 45.69 -29.17
CA ALA A 409 17.72 47.00 -29.32
C ALA A 409 18.28 48.08 -28.37
N LYS A 410 19.26 47.73 -27.52
CA LYS A 410 20.08 48.67 -26.72
C LYS A 410 21.45 48.80 -27.38
#